data_AF-A0A8C7WT00-F1
#
_entry.id   AF-A0A8C7WT00-F1
#
_cell.length_a   1.000
_cell.length_b   1.000
_cell.length_c   1.000
_cell.angle_alpha   90.00
_cell.angle_beta   90.00
_cell.angle_gamma   90.00
#
_symmetry.space_group_name_H-M   'P 1'
#
loop_
_entity.id
_entity.type
_entity.pdbx_description
1 polymer ?
#
loop_
_entity_poly.entity_id
_entity_poly.type
_entity_poly.pdbx_seq_one_letter_code
_entity_poly.pdbx_strand_id
1 'polypeptide(L)' 'LKMKDVEHFGDYATARTYYQQALLLNPTSKLLKENLAKLDRLEKKTSGAT' A
#
# COMPACT_ATOMS: atom_id res chain seq x y z
N LEU A 1 -8.92 18.47 15.50
CA LEU A 1 -9.56 17.57 14.52
C LEU A 1 -8.81 16.25 14.56
N LYS A 2 -9.49 15.18 14.98
CA LYS A 2 -8.91 13.89 15.39
C LYS A 2 -8.81 13.00 14.14
N MET A 3 -7.60 12.52 13.81
CA MET A 3 -7.32 11.62 12.69
C MET A 3 -7.82 10.18 12.96
N LYS A 4 -9.06 10.02 13.40
CA LYS A 4 -9.63 8.72 13.76
C LYS A 4 -10.74 8.22 12.83
N ASP A 5 -11.17 9.06 11.88
CA ASP A 5 -12.35 8.78 11.04
C ASP A 5 -12.04 8.80 9.52
N VAL A 6 -10.78 8.58 9.11
CA VAL A 6 -10.54 8.12 7.73
C VAL A 6 -10.73 6.62 7.76
N GLU A 7 -11.89 6.21 7.27
CA GLU A 7 -12.36 4.85 7.15
C GLU A 7 -11.23 3.85 6.88
N HIS A 8 -11.25 2.83 7.71
CA HIS A 8 -10.35 1.71 7.69
C HIS A 8 -10.23 1.06 6.31
N PHE A 9 -8.98 0.86 5.86
CA PHE A 9 -8.45 -0.36 5.24
C PHE A 9 -9.34 -1.09 4.21
N GLY A 10 -8.99 -1.00 2.93
CA GLY A 10 -9.53 -1.94 1.94
C GLY A 10 -8.85 -1.91 0.59
N ASP A 11 -8.44 -0.74 0.12
CA ASP A 11 -7.95 -0.64 -1.25
C ASP A 11 -6.43 -0.67 -1.34
N TYR A 12 -5.88 -1.88 -1.19
CA TYR A 12 -4.47 -2.14 -1.45
C TYR A 12 -4.07 -1.75 -2.88
N ALA A 13 -5.00 -1.77 -3.85
CA ALA A 13 -4.73 -1.34 -5.22
C ALA A 13 -4.52 0.18 -5.30
N THR A 14 -5.34 0.96 -4.58
CA THR A 14 -5.13 2.41 -4.44
C THR A 14 -3.79 2.72 -3.75
N ALA A 15 -3.48 2.04 -2.64
CA ALA A 15 -2.20 2.22 -1.94
C ALA A 15 -1.00 1.87 -2.84
N ARG A 16 -1.09 0.77 -3.58
CA ARG A 16 -0.06 0.32 -4.54
C ARG A 16 0.18 1.37 -5.63
N THR A 17 -0.88 1.97 -6.17
CA THR A 17 -0.78 3.03 -7.19
C THR A 17 0.04 4.22 -6.67
N TYR A 18 -0.24 4.69 -5.44
CA TYR A 18 0.53 5.77 -4.83
C TYR A 18 2.01 5.42 -4.62
N TYR A 19 2.30 4.21 -4.12
CA TYR A 19 3.69 3.79 -3.93
C TYR A 19 4.45 3.64 -5.25
N GLN A 20 3.80 3.18 -6.31
CA GLN A 20 4.40 3.12 -7.65
C GLN A 20 4.71 4.52 -8.19
N GLN A 21 3.79 5.48 -8.05
CA GLN A 21 4.04 6.88 -8.43
C GLN A 21 5.19 7.49 -7.62
N ALA A 22 5.22 7.27 -6.31
CA ALA A 22 6.30 7.74 -5.46
C ALA A 22 7.66 7.12 -5.83
N LEU A 23 7.67 5.86 -6.30
CA LEU A 23 8.88 5.17 -6.74
C LEU A 23 9.40 5.72 -8.07
N LEU A 24 8.54 6.25 -8.94
CA LEU A 24 8.99 7.00 -10.14
C LEU A 24 9.74 8.28 -9.75
N LEU A 25 9.31 8.95 -8.68
CA LEU A 25 9.96 10.15 -8.16
C LEU A 25 11.24 9.83 -7.37
N ASN A 26 11.28 8.68 -6.70
CA ASN A 26 12.45 8.25 -5.92
C ASN A 26 12.73 6.74 -6.09
N PRO A 27 13.40 6.34 -7.19
CA PRO A 27 13.60 4.93 -7.53
C PRO A 27 14.50 4.14 -6.57
N THR A 28 15.31 4.84 -5.77
CA THR A 28 16.26 4.23 -4.84
C THR A 28 15.70 4.08 -3.43
N SER A 29 14.49 4.59 -3.16
CA SER A 29 13.88 4.52 -1.83
C SER A 29 13.62 3.08 -1.40
N LYS A 30 14.38 2.62 -0.41
CA LYS A 30 14.22 1.30 0.23
C LYS A 30 12.85 1.17 0.91
N LEU A 31 12.39 2.23 1.58
CA LEU A 31 11.10 2.25 2.28
C LEU A 31 9.92 2.00 1.33
N LEU A 32 9.92 2.62 0.14
CA LEU A 32 8.85 2.43 -0.86
C LEU A 32 8.80 0.98 -1.34
N LYS A 33 9.97 0.38 -1.60
CA LYS A 33 10.08 -1.02 -2.01
C LYS A 33 9.59 -1.98 -0.93
N GLU A 34 9.93 -1.71 0.33
CA GLU A 34 9.45 -2.52 1.46
C GLU A 34 7.93 -2.41 1.66
N ASN A 35 7.36 -1.21 1.48
CA ASN A 35 5.91 -1.01 1.60
C ASN A 35 5.14 -1.71 0.47
N LEU A 36 5.64 -1.69 -0.76
CA LEU A 36 5.08 -2.47 -1.86
C LEU A 36 5.13 -3.98 -1.56
N ALA A 37 6.25 -4.49 -1.05
CA ALA A 37 6.36 -5.90 -0.68
C ALA A 37 5.41 -6.31 0.46
N LYS A 38 5.09 -5.41 1.40
CA LYS A 38 4.08 -5.63 2.43
C LYS A 38 2.67 -5.65 1.84
N LEU A 39 2.37 -4.72 0.94
CA LEU A 39 1.10 -4.67 0.21
C LEU A 39 0.84 -5.98 -0.55
N ASP A 40 1.82 -6.51 -1.27
CA ASP A 40 1.69 -7.78 -1.99
C ASP A 40 1.25 -8.94 -1.09
N ARG A 41 1.74 -8.97 0.16
CA ARG A 41 1.36 -10.00 1.14
C ARG A 41 -0.06 -9.80 1.64
N LEU A 42 -0.45 -8.55 1.85
CA LEU A 42 -1.79 -8.20 2.32
C LEU A 42 -2.84 -8.50 1.25
N GLU A 43 -2.58 -8.16 -0.01
CA GLU A 43 -3.44 -8.48 -1.16
C GLU A 43 -3.65 -9.99 -1.29
N LYS A 44 -2.58 -10.79 -1.23
CA LYS A 44 -2.69 -12.26 -1.27
C LYS A 44 -3.49 -12.83 -0.12
N LYS A 45 -3.34 -12.26 1.09
CA LYS A 45 -4.07 -12.70 2.28
C LYS A 45 -5.56 -12.39 2.18
N THR A 46 -5.94 -11.25 1.59
CA THR A 46 -7.35 -10.87 1.41
C THR A 46 -8.00 -11.58 0.23
N SER A 47 -7.26 -11.86 -0.84
CA SER A 47 -7.79 -12.58 -2.02
C SER A 47 -7.91 -14.09 -1.82
N GLY A 48 -7.25 -14.65 -0.80
CA GLY A 48 -7.37 -16.07 -0.42
C GLY A 48 -8.47 -16.37 0.61
N ALA A 49 -9.31 -15.38 0.95
CA ALA A 49 -10.40 -15.51 1.93
C ALA A 49 -11.78 -15.77 1.29
N THR A 50 -11.82 -16.22 0.04
CA THR A 50 -13.04 -16.67 -0.66
C THR A 50 -13.09 -18.18 -0.79
#